data_AF-A0A5J4VRG7-F1
#
_entry.id   AF-A0A5J4VRG7-F1
#
_cell.length_a   1.000
_cell.length_b   1.000
_cell.length_c   1.000
_cell.angle_alpha   90.00
_cell.angle_beta   90.00
_cell.angle_gamma   90.00
#
_symmetry.space_group_name_H-M   'P 1'
#
loop_
_entity.id
_entity.type
_entity.pdbx_description
1 polymer ?
#
loop_
_entity_poly.entity_id
_entity_poly.type
_entity_poly.pdbx_seq_one_letter_code
_entity_poly.pdbx_strand_id
1 'polypeptide(L)' 'MDSNPRTLAFFVDDEVQKSYIVNIPSAVRLFAFFIEKNSSFEILKYEYLSKPSAKPQQKGKLQWGQTWEFKL' A
#
# COMPACT_ATOMS: atom_id res chain seq x y z
N MET A 1 0.84 -5.95 14.01
CA MET A 1 1.22 -4.75 13.23
C MET A 1 0.26 -3.64 13.63
N ASP A 2 0.43 -3.16 14.86
CA ASP A 2 -0.52 -2.24 15.53
C ASP A 2 -0.08 -0.79 15.37
N SER A 3 0.33 -0.43 14.14
CA SER A 3 0.61 0.95 13.79
C SER A 3 -0.68 1.76 13.86
N ASN A 4 -0.67 2.90 14.54
CA ASN A 4 -1.76 3.85 14.56
C ASN A 4 -1.29 5.21 14.03
N PRO A 5 -1.78 5.67 12.86
CA PRO A 5 -2.71 4.98 11.96
C PRO A 5 -2.07 3.77 11.26
N ARG A 6 -2.87 2.80 10.80
CA ARG A 6 -2.38 1.72 9.92
C ARG A 6 -2.09 2.27 8.53
N THR A 7 -0.88 2.06 8.03
CA THR A 7 -0.40 2.60 6.76
C THR A 7 0.07 1.52 5.79
N LEU A 8 -0.07 1.76 4.49
CA LEU A 8 0.50 0.95 3.41
C LEU A 8 1.35 1.85 2.52
N ALA A 9 2.64 1.53 2.39
CA ALA A 9 3.54 2.14 1.43
C ALA A 9 3.64 1.24 0.19
N PHE A 10 3.76 1.86 -0.98
CA PHE A 10 3.98 1.14 -2.24
C PHE A 10 5.45 1.14 -2.61
N PHE A 11 5.83 0.17 -3.45
CA PHE A 11 7.18 0.02 -3.97
C PHE A 11 7.12 -0.23 -5.48
N VAL A 12 8.08 0.32 -6.21
CA VAL A 12 8.38 -0.01 -7.62
C VAL A 12 9.89 -0.20 -7.67
N ASP A 13 10.36 -1.37 -8.12
CA ASP A 13 11.79 -1.72 -8.17
C ASP A 13 12.52 -1.43 -6.85
N ASP A 14 11.96 -1.90 -5.74
CA ASP A 14 12.43 -1.68 -4.35
C ASP A 14 12.45 -0.22 -3.87
N GLU A 15 12.01 0.73 -4.69
CA GLU A 15 11.91 2.15 -4.30
C GLU A 15 10.54 2.49 -3.70
N VAL A 16 10.56 3.05 -2.49
CA VAL A 16 9.35 3.52 -1.78
C VAL A 16 8.70 4.66 -2.57
N GLN A 17 7.44 4.46 -2.94
CA GLN A 17 6.65 5.45 -3.67
C GLN A 17 6.21 6.61 -2.76
N LYS A 18 5.99 7.79 -3.37
CA LYS A 18 5.50 8.98 -2.65
C LYS A 18 4.10 8.74 -2.09
N SER A 19 3.23 8.13 -2.89
CA SER A 19 1.86 7.85 -2.47
C SER A 19 1.84 6.73 -1.43
N TYR A 20 1.03 6.90 -0.38
CA TYR A 20 0.83 5.88 0.64
C TYR A 20 -0.58 6.00 1.22
N ILE A 21 -1.13 4.89 1.67
CA ILE A 21 -2.49 4.84 2.21
C ILE A 21 -2.43 4.85 3.73
N VAL A 22 -3.39 5.52 4.35
CA VAL A 22 -3.58 5.56 5.81
C VAL A 22 -4.97 5.09 6.23
N ASN A 23 -5.14 4.83 7.52
CA ASN A 23 -6.42 4.46 8.14
C ASN A 23 -7.00 3.16 7.56
N ILE A 24 -6.12 2.20 7.23
CA ILE A 24 -6.51 0.91 6.68
C ILE A 24 -7.17 0.06 7.78
N PRO A 25 -8.39 -0.46 7.57
CA PRO A 25 -9.05 -1.32 8.54
C PRO A 25 -8.21 -2.55 8.90
N SER A 26 -8.22 -2.96 10.17
CA SER A 26 -7.45 -4.11 10.68
C SER A 26 -7.76 -5.43 9.95
N ALA A 27 -8.97 -5.58 9.41
CA ALA A 27 -9.38 -6.74 8.63
C ALA A 27 -8.66 -6.87 7.28
N VAL A 28 -8.09 -5.78 6.73
CA VAL A 28 -7.41 -5.80 5.43
C VAL A 28 -5.97 -6.29 5.59
N ARG A 29 -5.63 -7.35 4.83
CA ARG A 29 -4.30 -7.99 4.82
C ARG A 29 -3.58 -7.90 3.48
N LEU A 30 -4.32 -7.71 2.38
CA LEU A 30 -3.82 -7.56 1.02
C LEU A 30 -4.72 -6.58 0.27
N PHE A 31 -4.13 -5.74 -0.58
CA PHE A 31 -4.84 -4.86 -1.51
C PHE A 31 -4.12 -4.90 -2.85
N ALA A 32 -4.87 -5.14 -3.92
CA ALA A 32 -4.37 -5.12 -5.29
C ALA A 32 -5.36 -4.36 -6.18
N PHE A 33 -4.83 -3.52 -7.07
CA PHE A 33 -5.62 -2.70 -7.98
C PHE A 33 -5.08 -2.89 -9.39
N PHE A 34 -5.98 -3.17 -10.33
CA PHE A 34 -5.64 -3.46 -11.73
C PHE A 34 -6.36 -2.47 -12.64
N ILE A 35 -5.62 -1.85 -13.57
CA ILE A 35 -6.17 -0.90 -14.55
C ILE A 35 -6.31 -1.57 -15.92
N GLU A 36 -5.30 -2.33 -16.35
CA GLU A 36 -5.26 -2.90 -17.69
C GLU A 36 -5.92 -4.28 -17.77
N LYS A 37 -6.53 -4.57 -18.92
CA LYS A 37 -7.14 -5.88 -19.19
C LYS A 37 -6.06 -6.96 -19.17
N ASN A 38 -6.38 -8.11 -18.55
CA ASN A 38 -5.48 -9.24 -18.37
C ASN A 38 -4.29 -8.96 -17.43
N SER A 39 -4.32 -7.88 -16.65
CA SER A 39 -3.33 -7.69 -15.58
C SER A 39 -3.49 -8.78 -14.53
N SER A 40 -2.37 -9.34 -14.09
CA SER A 40 -2.30 -10.28 -12.98
C SER A 40 -0.99 -10.07 -12.23
N PHE A 41 -0.93 -10.53 -10.99
CA PHE A 41 0.30 -10.65 -10.23
C PHE A 41 0.35 -12.00 -9.56
N GLU A 42 1.55 -12.46 -9.27
CA GLU A 42 1.81 -13.67 -8.50
C GLU A 42 2.49 -13.29 -7.18
N ILE A 43 2.03 -13.89 -6.08
CA ILE A 43 2.69 -13.74 -4.78
C ILE A 43 3.77 -14.80 -4.69
N LEU A 44 5.02 -14.42 -4.94
CA LEU A 44 6.17 -15.32 -4.83
C LEU A 44 6.50 -15.69 -3.38
N LYS A 45 6.29 -14.74 -2.45
CA LYS A 45 6.59 -14.90 -1.04
C LYS A 45 5.57 -14.12 -0.20
N TYR A 46 5.04 -14.77 0.84
CA TYR A 46 4.20 -14.13 1.84
C TYR A 46 4.75 -14.45 3.24
N GLU A 47 5.28 -13.42 3.91
CA GLU A 47 5.89 -13.58 5.22
C GLU A 47 5.37 -12.55 6.22
N TYR A 48 5.35 -12.93 7.49
CA TYR A 48 5.00 -12.04 8.58
C TYR A 48 6.22 -11.24 9.01
N LEU A 49 6.11 -9.91 8.99
CA LEU A 49 7.11 -9.00 9.53
C LEU A 49 6.62 -8.43 10.87
N SER A 50 7.45 -8.50 11.90
CA SER A 50 7.12 -7.95 13.22
C SER A 50 7.12 -6.42 13.24
N LYS A 51 7.83 -5.78 12.32
CA LYS A 51 7.87 -4.33 12.10
C LYS A 51 7.80 -3.99 10.61
N PRO A 52 7.15 -2.88 10.21
CA PRO A 52 7.20 -2.41 8.84
C PRO A 52 8.64 -2.04 8.44
N SER A 53 9.06 -2.41 7.23
CA SER A 53 10.36 -1.99 6.66
C SER A 53 10.28 -0.58 6.05
N ALA A 54 9.13 -0.20 5.52
CA ALA A 54 8.90 1.09 4.87
C ALA A 54 8.69 2.23 5.88
N LYS A 55 9.24 3.41 5.58
CA LYS A 55 8.83 4.67 6.22
C LYS A 55 8.02 5.48 5.21
N PRO A 56 6.75 5.82 5.50
CA PRO A 56 5.95 6.66 4.61
C PRO A 56 6.63 8.01 4.37
N GLN A 57 6.55 8.53 3.15
CA GLN A 57 7.01 9.89 2.87
C GLN A 57 6.03 10.93 3.45
N GLN A 58 6.49 12.17 3.64
CA GLN A 58 5.65 13.24 4.24
C GLN A 58 4.49 13.70 3.34
N LYS A 59 4.54 13.41 2.04
CA LYS A 59 3.56 13.85 1.03
C LYS A 59 2.95 12.64 0.33
N GLY A 60 1.77 12.78 -0.29
CA GLY A 60 1.10 11.69 -1.01
C GLY A 60 0.18 10.81 -0.17
N LYS A 61 -0.31 11.33 0.97
CA LYS A 61 -1.25 10.63 1.86
C LYS A 61 -2.60 10.42 1.18
N LEU A 62 -3.03 9.16 1.09
CA LEU A 62 -4.33 8.74 0.58
C LEU A 62 -5.16 8.12 1.71
N GLN A 63 -6.43 8.49 1.82
CA GLN A 63 -7.33 7.94 2.84
C GLN A 63 -7.97 6.66 2.33
N TRP A 64 -7.92 5.60 3.12
CA TRP A 64 -8.65 4.37 2.80
C TRP A 64 -10.14 4.64 2.56
N GLY A 65 -10.71 4.01 1.54
CA GLY A 65 -12.14 4.09 1.21
C GLY A 65 -12.57 5.37 0.52
N GLN A 66 -11.65 6.28 0.20
CA GLN A 66 -11.94 7.46 -0.64
C GLN A 66 -11.52 7.19 -2.09
N THR A 67 -12.16 7.90 -3.02
CA THR A 67 -11.69 7.95 -4.40
C THR A 67 -10.35 8.69 -4.45
N TRP A 68 -9.37 8.11 -5.12
CA TRP A 68 -8.06 8.71 -5.31
C TRP A 68 -7.91 9.18 -6.75
N GLU A 69 -7.53 10.44 -6.92
CA GLU A 69 -7.19 10.98 -8.23
C GLU A 69 -5.73 10.66 -8.52
N PHE A 70 -5.51 9.70 -9.41
CA PHE A 70 -4.21 9.46 -9.99
C PHE A 70 -4.07 10.35 -11.22
N LYS A 71 -3.17 11.33 -11.17
CA LYS A 71 -2.65 11.93 -12.40
C LYS A 71 -1.66 10.92 -12.98
N LEU A 72 -2.11 10.20 -13.99
CA LEU A 72 -1.28 9.36 -14.85
C LEU A 72 -0.35 10.25 -15.68
#